data_AF-A0A642C066-F1
#
_entry.id   AF-A0A642C066-F1
#
_cell.length_a   1.000
_cell.length_b   1.000
_cell.length_c   1.000
_cell.angle_alpha   90.00
_cell.angle_beta   90.00
_cell.angle_gamma   90.00
#
_symmetry.space_group_name_H-M   'P 1'
#
loop_
_entity.id
_entity.type
_entity.pdbx_description
1 polymer ?
#
loop_
_entity_poly.entity_id
_entity_poly.type
_entity_poly.pdbx_seq_one_letter_code
_entity_poly.pdbx_strand_id
1 'polypeptide(L)'
;SVNYDDSSWRVLDLPHDFQIEQPWDKDAGGARGFKAMGTGWYRKTFKADPEWKGKRVLLDFEGIMLIGDVWVNGQKVGGTDYGYIGFETDITKLLRYDADNVVAVSASTGKKGGSRWYTGGGLFRDVHLLVKDYVSIARHGVFISTPKITEQSADINVQVEVEGISGKQLDVEINARIFSPKGELVTETKGMAPKKNKLATVEVPLPVVAVSNPQLWSCETPNLYRAEITLVRDGKVIDNVTEKFGIRTLEYSPEFGFKLNGKKLFLKGIANHHDLGAVGAAAFDRAIERQFELLKKFGYNHVRTSHNPYSKSFMELADKHGILIVDELIDKWSDKSYWGGRVPFTQL
;
A
#
# COMPACT_ATOMS: atom_id res chain seq x y z
N SER A 1 22.76 9.68 -15.79
CA SER A 1 22.54 10.56 -16.96
C SER A 1 21.20 10.23 -17.60
N VAL A 2 20.51 11.21 -18.20
CA VAL A 2 19.30 10.95 -19.01
C VAL A 2 19.68 10.17 -20.27
N ASN A 3 20.81 10.55 -20.88
CA ASN A 3 21.34 9.95 -22.12
C ASN A 3 22.22 8.71 -21.85
N TYR A 4 22.04 8.05 -20.71
CA TYR A 4 22.75 6.79 -20.47
C TYR A 4 22.14 5.72 -21.37
N ASP A 5 22.99 5.03 -22.12
CA ASP A 5 22.58 3.93 -22.98
C ASP A 5 22.29 2.67 -22.15
N ASP A 6 21.01 2.34 -22.02
CA ASP A 6 20.50 1.14 -21.37
C ASP A 6 20.02 0.08 -22.38
N SER A 7 20.37 0.20 -23.67
CA SER A 7 19.92 -0.74 -24.70
C SER A 7 20.40 -2.18 -24.47
N SER A 8 21.49 -2.35 -23.70
CA SER A 8 22.01 -3.66 -23.33
C SER A 8 21.42 -4.21 -22.03
N TRP A 9 20.54 -3.45 -21.35
CA TRP A 9 19.92 -3.89 -20.11
C TRP A 9 18.80 -4.88 -20.40
N ARG A 10 18.55 -5.78 -19.45
CA ARG A 10 17.44 -6.73 -19.55
C ARG A 10 16.10 -6.00 -19.45
N VAL A 11 15.20 -6.31 -20.37
CA VAL A 11 13.78 -5.93 -20.29
C VAL A 11 13.06 -6.88 -19.32
N LEU A 12 12.25 -6.33 -18.43
CA LEU A 12 11.48 -7.08 -17.44
C LEU A 12 10.23 -6.30 -17.01
N ASP A 13 9.29 -7.01 -16.40
CA ASP A 13 8.12 -6.44 -15.73
C ASP A 13 8.29 -6.47 -14.21
N LEU A 14 7.58 -5.56 -13.53
CA LEU A 14 7.51 -5.51 -12.07
C LEU A 14 6.30 -6.33 -11.58
N PRO A 15 6.31 -6.84 -10.33
CA PRO A 15 7.38 -6.74 -9.33
C PRO A 15 8.60 -7.61 -9.65
N HIS A 16 9.79 -7.16 -9.26
CA HIS A 16 11.06 -7.85 -9.53
C HIS A 16 12.00 -7.88 -8.31
N ASP A 17 12.46 -9.09 -7.99
CA ASP A 17 13.53 -9.34 -7.04
C ASP A 17 14.80 -9.75 -7.78
N PHE A 18 15.77 -8.84 -7.95
CA PHE A 18 17.01 -9.19 -8.65
C PHE A 18 17.90 -10.14 -7.83
N GLN A 19 17.73 -10.16 -6.51
CA GLN A 19 18.62 -10.92 -5.62
C GLN A 19 18.33 -12.42 -5.72
N ILE A 20 17.09 -12.83 -6.01
CA ILE A 20 16.75 -14.27 -6.16
C ILE A 20 17.43 -14.89 -7.39
N GLU A 21 17.65 -14.10 -8.44
CA GLU A 21 18.22 -14.56 -9.71
C GLU A 21 19.75 -14.78 -9.65
N GLN A 22 20.41 -14.23 -8.62
CA GLN A 22 21.84 -14.40 -8.43
C GLN A 22 22.20 -15.86 -8.10
N PRO A 23 23.41 -16.33 -8.44
CA PRO A 23 23.89 -17.62 -7.95
C PRO A 23 23.92 -17.64 -6.42
N TRP A 24 23.76 -18.82 -5.83
CA TRP A 24 24.03 -19.01 -4.42
C TRP A 24 25.53 -18.90 -4.18
N ASP A 25 25.90 -18.18 -3.12
CA ASP A 25 27.28 -17.93 -2.74
C ASP A 25 27.47 -18.39 -1.28
N LYS A 26 28.29 -19.43 -1.10
CA LYS A 26 28.60 -20.01 0.22
C LYS A 26 29.32 -19.02 1.15
N ASP A 27 29.97 -18.00 0.59
CA ASP A 27 30.71 -16.98 1.34
C ASP A 27 29.82 -15.76 1.67
N ALA A 28 28.60 -15.70 1.11
CA ALA A 28 27.58 -14.74 1.47
C ALA A 28 26.93 -15.05 2.83
N GLY A 29 26.21 -14.08 3.38
CA GLY A 29 25.61 -14.19 4.72
C GLY A 29 24.45 -15.20 4.77
N GLY A 30 24.57 -16.24 5.59
CA GLY A 30 23.52 -17.26 5.77
C GLY A 30 22.17 -16.70 6.22
N ALA A 31 22.16 -15.66 7.06
CA ALA A 31 20.93 -14.98 7.48
C ALA A 31 20.10 -14.42 6.31
N ARG A 32 20.74 -14.11 5.17
CA ARG A 32 20.09 -13.61 3.95
C ARG A 32 20.04 -14.65 2.84
N GLY A 33 19.98 -15.93 3.21
CA GLY A 33 19.76 -17.02 2.25
C GLY A 33 20.93 -17.24 1.27
N PHE A 34 22.16 -16.88 1.67
CA PHE A 34 23.38 -17.09 0.86
C PHE A 34 23.33 -16.40 -0.52
N LYS A 35 22.61 -15.29 -0.63
CA LYS A 35 22.62 -14.42 -1.81
C LYS A 35 23.56 -13.23 -1.59
N ALA A 36 24.31 -12.87 -2.62
CA ALA A 36 25.22 -11.74 -2.56
C ALA A 36 24.46 -10.43 -2.37
N MET A 37 25.06 -9.50 -1.64
CA MET A 37 24.52 -8.14 -1.51
C MET A 37 24.84 -7.37 -2.79
N GLY A 38 23.96 -6.48 -3.23
CA GLY A 38 24.17 -5.72 -4.45
C GLY A 38 23.28 -4.49 -4.58
N THR A 39 23.45 -3.79 -5.69
CA THR A 39 22.59 -2.68 -6.10
C THR A 39 22.13 -2.95 -7.52
N GLY A 40 20.81 -3.03 -7.69
CA GLY A 40 20.16 -3.10 -8.99
C GLY A 40 19.76 -1.71 -9.46
N TRP A 41 19.90 -1.44 -10.74
CA TRP A 41 19.36 -0.24 -11.37
C TRP A 41 18.19 -0.62 -12.28
N TYR A 42 17.15 0.18 -12.22
CA TYR A 42 15.97 0.07 -13.07
C TYR A 42 15.82 1.37 -13.84
N ARG A 43 15.44 1.28 -15.11
CA ARG A 43 15.19 2.44 -15.96
C ARG A 43 13.92 2.21 -16.77
N LYS A 44 13.08 3.23 -16.86
CA LYS A 44 11.87 3.22 -17.66
C LYS A 44 11.74 4.53 -18.41
N THR A 45 11.58 4.42 -19.73
CA THR A 45 11.31 5.56 -20.61
C THR A 45 9.82 5.59 -20.94
N PHE A 46 9.21 6.76 -20.90
CA PHE A 46 7.79 6.94 -21.21
C PHE A 46 7.52 8.32 -21.82
N LYS A 47 6.43 8.42 -22.60
CA LYS A 47 5.91 9.68 -23.12
C LYS A 47 4.89 10.25 -22.13
N ALA A 48 4.97 11.55 -21.87
CA ALA A 48 3.90 12.24 -21.15
C ALA A 48 2.73 12.48 -22.10
N ASP A 49 1.52 12.12 -21.67
CA ASP A 49 0.31 12.42 -22.43
C ASP A 49 0.03 13.94 -22.38
N PRO A 50 -0.20 14.63 -23.51
CA PRO A 50 -0.62 16.04 -23.52
C PRO A 50 -1.82 16.35 -22.62
N GLU A 51 -2.72 15.40 -22.39
CA GLU A 51 -3.89 15.56 -21.51
C GLU A 51 -3.53 15.73 -20.02
N TRP A 52 -2.29 15.38 -19.63
CA TRP A 52 -1.83 15.56 -18.25
C TRP A 52 -1.45 17.03 -17.94
N LYS A 53 -1.43 17.93 -18.93
CA LYS A 53 -1.16 19.35 -18.69
C LYS A 53 -2.20 19.95 -17.75
N GLY A 54 -1.72 20.58 -16.68
CA GLY A 54 -2.59 21.14 -15.64
C GLY A 54 -3.14 20.10 -14.65
N LYS A 55 -2.64 18.85 -14.70
CA LYS A 55 -2.85 17.81 -13.68
C LYS A 55 -1.61 17.67 -12.80
N ARG A 56 -1.74 16.95 -11.69
CA ARG A 56 -0.61 16.43 -10.91
C ARG A 56 -0.26 15.04 -11.43
N VAL A 57 1.02 14.80 -11.67
CA VAL A 57 1.55 13.49 -12.06
C VAL A 57 2.53 13.02 -10.99
N LEU A 58 2.24 11.86 -10.42
CA LEU A 58 2.91 11.30 -9.25
C LEU A 58 3.47 9.92 -9.58
N LEU A 59 4.61 9.58 -8.98
CA LEU A 59 5.07 8.19 -8.90
C LEU A 59 4.81 7.68 -7.49
N ASP A 60 4.09 6.57 -7.36
CA ASP A 60 3.86 5.87 -6.10
C ASP A 60 4.59 4.53 -6.13
N PHE A 61 5.48 4.32 -5.16
CA PHE A 61 6.21 3.08 -4.98
C PHE A 61 5.67 2.38 -3.73
N GLU A 62 5.19 1.14 -3.84
CA GLU A 62 4.73 0.38 -2.68
C GLU A 62 5.87 -0.19 -1.83
N GLY A 63 7.09 -0.27 -2.39
CA GLY A 63 8.30 -0.66 -1.69
C GLY A 63 9.51 -0.78 -2.63
N ILE A 64 10.69 -0.41 -2.12
CA ILE A 64 11.97 -0.57 -2.82
C ILE A 64 12.94 -1.27 -1.88
N MET A 65 13.27 -2.52 -2.14
CA MET A 65 14.07 -3.33 -1.21
C MET A 65 15.58 -3.13 -1.41
N LEU A 66 16.37 -2.74 -0.40
CA LEU A 66 16.04 -2.25 0.95
C LEU A 66 16.16 -0.72 1.05
N ILE A 67 17.15 -0.16 0.35
CA ILE A 67 17.43 1.27 0.27
C ILE A 67 17.19 1.69 -1.18
N GLY A 68 16.27 2.63 -1.39
CA GLY A 68 15.86 3.11 -2.71
C GLY A 68 16.19 4.57 -2.93
N ASP A 69 16.59 4.92 -4.14
CA ASP A 69 16.67 6.30 -4.64
C ASP A 69 16.05 6.38 -6.03
N VAL A 70 15.27 7.43 -6.29
CA VAL A 70 14.53 7.63 -7.54
C VAL A 70 14.90 8.95 -8.17
N TRP A 71 15.13 8.92 -9.49
CA TRP A 71 15.36 10.08 -10.33
C TRP A 71 14.36 10.13 -11.48
N VAL A 72 13.94 11.33 -11.84
CA VAL A 72 13.20 11.61 -13.08
C VAL A 72 13.96 12.66 -13.87
N ASN A 73 14.23 12.37 -15.15
CA ASN A 73 14.95 13.26 -16.05
C ASN A 73 16.30 13.77 -15.49
N GLY A 74 16.97 12.91 -14.70
CA GLY A 74 18.26 13.18 -14.08
C GLY A 74 18.21 13.89 -12.72
N GLN A 75 17.04 14.34 -12.27
CA GLN A 75 16.85 14.97 -10.96
C GLN A 75 16.35 13.94 -9.93
N LYS A 76 16.95 13.92 -8.73
CA LYS A 76 16.50 13.07 -7.64
C LYS A 76 15.15 13.58 -7.12
N VAL A 77 14.16 12.69 -7.02
CA VAL A 77 12.77 13.03 -6.65
C VAL A 77 12.30 12.37 -5.35
N GLY A 78 12.99 11.32 -4.89
CA GLY A 78 12.60 10.62 -3.69
C GLY A 78 13.46 9.39 -3.42
N GLY A 79 13.05 8.62 -2.43
CA GLY A 79 13.73 7.41 -1.99
C GLY A 79 13.15 6.89 -0.69
N THR A 80 13.59 5.70 -0.30
CA THR A 80 13.25 5.10 0.99
C THR A 80 14.49 4.50 1.64
N ASP A 81 14.53 4.57 2.96
CA ASP A 81 15.52 3.89 3.80
C ASP A 81 14.93 2.63 4.46
N TYR A 82 13.63 2.40 4.31
CA TYR A 82 12.97 1.22 4.84
C TYR A 82 12.12 0.57 3.75
N GLY A 83 12.71 -0.41 3.07
CA GLY A 83 12.16 -0.96 1.83
C GLY A 83 10.76 -1.59 1.92
N TYR A 84 10.25 -1.85 3.13
CA TYR A 84 8.89 -2.35 3.34
C TYR A 84 7.82 -1.24 3.40
N ILE A 85 8.22 0.03 3.47
CA ILE A 85 7.31 1.18 3.42
C ILE A 85 7.52 1.93 2.10
N GLY A 86 6.43 2.09 1.38
CA GLY A 86 6.35 2.83 0.14
C GLY A 86 6.21 4.35 0.33
N PHE A 87 6.41 5.10 -0.74
CA PHE A 87 6.27 6.56 -0.77
C PHE A 87 5.72 7.02 -2.13
N GLU A 88 5.16 8.22 -2.14
CA GLU A 88 4.75 8.93 -3.35
C GLU A 88 5.63 10.17 -3.56
N THR A 89 5.88 10.53 -4.81
CA THR A 89 6.58 11.78 -5.17
C THR A 89 5.95 12.46 -6.38
N ASP A 90 5.86 13.79 -6.33
CA ASP A 90 5.29 14.62 -7.38
C ASP A 90 6.34 14.96 -8.45
N ILE A 91 6.10 14.50 -9.67
CA ILE A 91 7.01 14.65 -10.81
C ILE A 91 6.49 15.65 -11.84
N THR A 92 5.35 16.30 -11.57
CA THR A 92 4.62 17.17 -12.52
C THR A 92 5.52 18.21 -13.17
N LYS A 93 6.36 18.89 -12.37
CA LYS A 93 7.24 19.96 -12.83
C LYS A 93 8.45 19.48 -13.65
N LEU A 94 8.70 18.17 -13.66
CA LEU A 94 9.86 17.56 -14.33
C LEU A 94 9.48 16.95 -15.67
N LEU A 95 8.19 16.82 -15.98
CA LEU A 95 7.72 16.21 -17.22
C LEU A 95 8.07 17.03 -18.44
N ARG A 96 8.53 16.33 -19.47
CA ARG A 96 8.76 16.82 -20.83
C ARG A 96 7.64 16.27 -21.70
N TYR A 97 6.88 17.14 -22.35
CA TYR A 97 5.74 16.75 -23.20
C TYR A 97 6.12 16.59 -24.67
N ASP A 98 7.24 17.18 -25.06
CA ASP A 98 7.82 17.16 -26.41
C ASP A 98 8.97 16.15 -26.54
N ALA A 99 9.30 15.44 -25.47
CA ALA A 99 10.41 14.49 -25.41
C ALA A 99 10.07 13.28 -24.52
N ASP A 100 10.97 12.29 -24.54
CA ASP A 100 10.90 11.18 -23.59
C ASP A 100 11.20 11.64 -22.16
N ASN A 101 10.48 11.02 -21.22
CA ASN A 101 10.76 11.09 -19.80
C ASN A 101 11.42 9.80 -19.35
N VAL A 102 12.44 9.92 -18.52
CA VAL A 102 13.20 8.78 -18.01
C VAL A 102 13.10 8.74 -16.50
N VAL A 103 12.55 7.66 -15.96
CA VAL A 103 12.67 7.30 -14.55
C VAL A 103 13.87 6.38 -14.39
N ALA A 104 14.72 6.66 -13.41
CA ALA A 104 15.79 5.76 -13.00
C ALA A 104 15.65 5.48 -11.50
N VAL A 105 15.82 4.22 -11.10
CA VAL A 105 15.75 3.79 -9.71
C VAL A 105 16.99 2.98 -9.35
N SER A 106 17.62 3.33 -8.25
CA SER A 106 18.66 2.51 -7.61
C SER A 106 18.06 1.79 -6.42
N ALA A 107 18.12 0.47 -6.41
CA ALA A 107 17.66 -0.38 -5.31
C ALA A 107 18.84 -1.16 -4.75
N SER A 108 19.28 -0.79 -3.55
CA SER A 108 20.40 -1.42 -2.85
C SER A 108 19.91 -2.35 -1.75
N THR A 109 20.48 -3.55 -1.67
CA THR A 109 20.22 -4.48 -0.56
C THR A 109 20.80 -4.00 0.78
N GLY A 110 21.51 -2.86 0.81
CA GLY A 110 22.15 -2.28 1.98
C GLY A 110 23.50 -2.94 2.31
N LYS A 111 23.94 -2.78 3.56
CA LYS A 111 25.21 -3.35 4.07
C LYS A 111 24.99 -4.74 4.67
N LYS A 112 26.09 -5.50 4.82
CA LYS A 112 26.08 -6.78 5.53
C LYS A 112 25.55 -6.60 6.95
N GLY A 113 24.66 -7.50 7.39
CA GLY A 113 24.04 -7.42 8.72
C GLY A 113 22.81 -6.52 8.82
N GLY A 114 22.23 -6.04 7.71
CA GLY A 114 21.00 -5.21 7.70
C GLY A 114 19.67 -5.97 7.81
N SER A 115 19.68 -7.31 7.89
CA SER A 115 18.47 -8.13 8.13
C SER A 115 18.83 -9.51 8.69
N ARG A 116 17.90 -10.13 9.42
CA ARG A 116 18.00 -11.50 9.95
C ARG A 116 17.43 -12.56 9.00
N TRP A 117 16.71 -12.16 7.96
CA TRP A 117 16.08 -13.03 6.97
C TRP A 117 16.39 -12.57 5.54
N TYR A 118 16.07 -13.43 4.56
CA TYR A 118 16.13 -13.06 3.15
C TYR A 118 15.15 -11.93 2.85
N THR A 119 15.65 -10.79 2.40
CA THR A 119 14.80 -9.64 2.07
C THR A 119 14.46 -9.53 0.60
N GLY A 120 15.26 -10.16 -0.27
CA GLY A 120 15.31 -9.85 -1.68
C GLY A 120 16.00 -8.52 -1.96
N GLY A 121 15.92 -8.06 -3.20
CA GLY A 121 16.40 -6.74 -3.61
C GLY A 121 15.67 -6.26 -4.85
N GLY A 122 15.42 -4.94 -4.94
CA GLY A 122 14.80 -4.37 -6.13
C GLY A 122 13.42 -3.77 -5.91
N LEU A 123 12.72 -3.57 -7.03
CA LEU A 123 11.33 -3.11 -7.09
C LEU A 123 10.38 -4.31 -6.90
N PHE A 124 10.41 -4.88 -5.69
CA PHE A 124 9.72 -6.12 -5.32
C PHE A 124 8.20 -5.97 -5.09
N ARG A 125 7.68 -4.74 -5.14
CA ARG A 125 6.25 -4.41 -5.10
C ARG A 125 5.90 -3.45 -6.24
N ASP A 126 4.62 -3.21 -6.41
CA ASP A 126 4.09 -2.40 -7.50
C ASP A 126 4.58 -0.95 -7.45
N VAL A 127 4.63 -0.38 -8.65
CA VAL A 127 4.95 1.03 -8.90
C VAL A 127 3.89 1.61 -9.82
N HIS A 128 3.25 2.67 -9.38
CA HIS A 128 2.14 3.32 -10.07
C HIS A 128 2.56 4.68 -10.61
N LEU A 129 2.06 5.03 -11.80
CA LEU A 129 2.07 6.40 -12.32
C LEU A 129 0.66 6.95 -12.17
N LEU A 130 0.46 7.89 -11.26
CA LEU A 130 -0.85 8.45 -10.94
C LEU A 130 -1.00 9.82 -11.59
N VAL A 131 -2.13 10.05 -12.27
CA VAL A 131 -2.49 11.35 -12.85
C VAL A 131 -3.76 11.82 -12.18
N LYS A 132 -3.68 12.94 -11.46
CA LYS A 132 -4.74 13.43 -10.57
C LYS A 132 -5.05 14.88 -10.88
N ASP A 133 -6.27 15.32 -10.62
CA ASP A 133 -6.53 16.76 -10.55
C ASP A 133 -5.72 17.42 -9.42
N TYR A 134 -5.55 18.74 -9.50
CA TYR A 134 -4.82 19.47 -8.46
C TYR A 134 -5.49 19.39 -7.08
N VAL A 135 -6.81 19.28 -7.06
CA VAL A 135 -7.57 18.93 -5.86
C VAL A 135 -7.87 17.45 -5.97
N SER A 136 -7.42 16.69 -4.98
CA SER A 136 -7.44 15.23 -5.02
C SER A 136 -7.55 14.63 -3.62
N ILE A 137 -7.93 13.36 -3.54
CA ILE A 137 -7.86 12.55 -2.32
C ILE A 137 -6.38 12.25 -2.04
N ALA A 138 -5.92 12.36 -0.80
CA ALA A 138 -4.52 12.08 -0.44
C ALA A 138 -4.13 10.61 -0.66
N ARG A 139 -2.83 10.31 -0.71
CA ARG A 139 -2.34 8.92 -0.74
C ARG A 139 -2.81 8.18 0.52
N HIS A 140 -3.53 7.07 0.36
CA HIS A 140 -4.19 6.34 1.45
C HIS A 140 -5.18 7.20 2.27
N GLY A 141 -5.74 8.24 1.64
CA GLY A 141 -6.54 9.28 2.28
C GLY A 141 -7.99 8.91 2.59
N VAL A 142 -8.36 7.62 2.65
CA VAL A 142 -9.72 7.18 2.98
C VAL A 142 -9.67 6.27 4.20
N PHE A 143 -10.41 6.64 5.24
CA PHE A 143 -10.56 5.84 6.44
C PHE A 143 -12.02 5.51 6.70
N ILE A 144 -12.34 4.21 6.76
CA ILE A 144 -13.69 3.69 6.98
C ILE A 144 -13.72 2.94 8.30
N SER A 145 -14.68 3.26 9.16
CA SER A 145 -14.91 2.54 10.41
C SER A 145 -16.38 2.23 10.65
N THR A 146 -16.64 1.18 11.42
CA THR A 146 -17.98 0.68 11.74
C THR A 146 -18.22 0.68 13.26
N PRO A 147 -18.38 1.86 13.89
CA PRO A 147 -18.29 2.00 15.35
C PRO A 147 -19.46 1.36 16.11
N LYS A 148 -20.61 1.18 15.47
CA LYS A 148 -21.80 0.59 16.07
C LYS A 148 -22.40 -0.42 15.11
N ILE A 149 -22.48 -1.67 15.56
CA ILE A 149 -23.01 -2.80 14.78
C ILE A 149 -24.03 -3.53 15.64
N THR A 150 -25.22 -3.74 15.08
CA THR A 150 -26.25 -4.66 15.56
C THR A 150 -26.63 -5.64 14.45
N GLU A 151 -27.51 -6.59 14.73
CA GLU A 151 -28.04 -7.48 13.69
C GLU A 151 -28.85 -6.72 12.63
N GLN A 152 -29.50 -5.62 13.01
CA GLN A 152 -30.39 -4.85 12.13
C GLN A 152 -29.69 -3.70 11.40
N SER A 153 -28.57 -3.20 11.92
CA SER A 153 -27.91 -2.00 11.38
C SER A 153 -26.42 -1.95 11.71
N ALA A 154 -25.62 -1.41 10.79
CA ALA A 154 -24.25 -0.97 11.08
C ALA A 154 -24.06 0.49 10.66
N ASP A 155 -23.55 1.30 11.58
CA ASP A 155 -23.12 2.67 11.29
C ASP A 155 -21.81 2.62 10.50
N ILE A 156 -21.72 3.39 9.42
CA ILE A 156 -20.54 3.53 8.56
C ILE A 156 -20.06 4.97 8.68
N ASN A 157 -18.84 5.12 9.19
CA ASN A 157 -18.12 6.39 9.22
C ASN A 157 -17.11 6.40 8.07
N VAL A 158 -17.13 7.45 7.27
CA VAL A 158 -16.15 7.69 6.20
C VAL A 158 -15.44 9.01 6.47
N GLN A 159 -14.12 8.98 6.53
CA GLN A 159 -13.25 10.14 6.58
C GLN A 159 -12.40 10.18 5.32
N VAL A 160 -12.28 11.38 4.73
CA VAL A 160 -11.53 11.60 3.49
C VAL A 160 -10.50 12.71 3.70
N GLU A 161 -9.25 12.44 3.39
CA GLU A 161 -8.17 13.42 3.32
C GLU A 161 -8.14 14.06 1.93
N VAL A 162 -8.30 15.39 1.87
CA VAL A 162 -8.34 16.17 0.63
C VAL A 162 -7.11 17.08 0.55
N GLU A 163 -6.41 17.03 -0.59
CA GLU A 163 -5.24 17.85 -0.89
C GLU A 163 -5.57 18.98 -1.87
N GLY A 164 -4.67 19.96 -1.95
CA GLY A 164 -4.68 20.95 -3.05
C GLY A 164 -5.67 22.09 -2.91
N ILE A 165 -6.37 22.17 -1.77
CA ILE A 165 -7.32 23.25 -1.43
C ILE A 165 -6.70 24.35 -0.56
N SER A 166 -5.45 24.18 -0.08
CA SER A 166 -4.78 25.14 0.80
C SER A 166 -4.76 26.56 0.20
N GLY A 167 -5.22 27.55 0.97
CA GLY A 167 -5.26 28.95 0.58
C GLY A 167 -6.26 29.29 -0.54
N LYS A 168 -7.08 28.34 -0.98
CA LYS A 168 -8.07 28.53 -2.06
C LYS A 168 -9.49 28.51 -1.49
N GLN A 169 -10.39 29.26 -2.12
CA GLN A 169 -11.84 29.18 -1.87
C GLN A 169 -12.47 28.34 -2.99
N LEU A 170 -12.67 27.06 -2.72
CA LEU A 170 -13.21 26.11 -3.69
C LEU A 170 -14.44 25.41 -3.10
N ASP A 171 -15.46 25.20 -3.92
CA ASP A 171 -16.61 24.37 -3.59
C ASP A 171 -16.34 22.95 -4.06
N VAL A 172 -15.88 22.11 -3.13
CA VAL A 172 -15.54 20.70 -3.38
C VAL A 172 -16.50 19.85 -2.55
N GLU A 173 -17.43 19.19 -3.23
CA GLU A 173 -18.31 18.18 -2.65
C GLU A 173 -17.57 16.84 -2.62
N ILE A 174 -17.78 16.09 -1.54
CA ILE A 174 -17.23 14.75 -1.33
C ILE A 174 -18.43 13.82 -1.26
N ASN A 175 -18.50 12.86 -2.18
CA ASN A 175 -19.57 11.87 -2.21
C ASN A 175 -18.99 10.47 -1.96
N ALA A 176 -19.55 9.73 -1.00
CA ALA A 176 -19.19 8.35 -0.73
C ALA A 176 -20.41 7.45 -0.95
N ARG A 177 -20.32 6.55 -1.93
CA ARG A 177 -21.35 5.56 -2.27
C ARG A 177 -20.90 4.19 -1.78
N ILE A 178 -21.74 3.53 -0.99
CA ILE A 178 -21.43 2.24 -0.36
C ILE A 178 -22.22 1.13 -1.05
N PHE A 179 -21.51 0.11 -1.52
CA PHE A 179 -22.08 -1.04 -2.23
C PHE A 179 -21.93 -2.32 -1.40
N SER A 180 -22.97 -3.14 -1.44
CA SER A 180 -23.00 -4.46 -0.81
C SER A 180 -21.99 -5.43 -1.44
N PRO A 181 -21.71 -6.57 -0.79
CA PRO A 181 -20.92 -7.65 -1.40
C PRO A 181 -21.48 -8.18 -2.73
N LYS A 182 -22.77 -7.95 -3.02
CA LYS A 182 -23.42 -8.31 -4.29
C LYS A 182 -23.31 -7.21 -5.35
N GLY A 183 -22.74 -6.06 -5.02
CA GLY A 183 -22.57 -4.91 -5.92
C GLY A 183 -23.75 -3.94 -5.96
N GLU A 184 -24.69 -4.04 -5.02
CA GLU A 184 -25.87 -3.16 -4.94
C GLU A 184 -25.56 -1.92 -4.09
N LEU A 185 -25.97 -0.72 -4.53
CA LEU A 185 -25.86 0.49 -3.70
C LEU A 185 -26.77 0.35 -2.46
N VAL A 186 -26.19 0.38 -1.26
CA VAL A 186 -26.92 0.21 0.01
C VAL A 186 -27.10 1.50 0.79
N THR A 187 -26.16 2.44 0.66
CA THR A 187 -26.25 3.77 1.28
C THR A 187 -25.27 4.72 0.62
N GLU A 188 -25.44 6.02 0.84
CA GLU A 188 -24.54 7.06 0.39
C GLU A 188 -24.50 8.21 1.39
N THR A 189 -23.35 8.87 1.48
CA THR A 189 -23.17 10.08 2.30
C THR A 189 -22.41 11.13 1.52
N LYS A 190 -22.62 12.39 1.88
CA LYS A 190 -21.97 13.53 1.24
C LYS A 190 -21.56 14.60 2.23
N GLY A 191 -20.50 15.31 1.91
CA GLY A 191 -19.97 16.42 2.69
C GLY A 191 -19.28 17.45 1.82
N MET A 192 -18.84 18.54 2.43
CA MET A 192 -18.10 19.60 1.73
C MET A 192 -16.71 19.72 2.34
N ALA A 193 -15.69 19.84 1.49
CA ALA A 193 -14.37 20.24 1.95
C ALA A 193 -14.41 21.69 2.48
N PRO A 194 -13.56 22.04 3.46
CA PRO A 194 -13.57 23.38 4.04
C PRO A 194 -13.11 24.43 3.01
N LYS A 195 -13.91 25.50 2.84
CA LYS A 195 -13.64 26.61 1.90
C LYS A 195 -12.44 27.48 2.30
N LYS A 196 -11.99 27.41 3.55
CA LYS A 196 -10.85 28.18 4.06
C LYS A 196 -10.01 27.27 4.95
N ASN A 197 -8.84 26.92 4.43
CA ASN A 197 -7.88 26.03 5.06
C ASN A 197 -6.46 26.47 4.68
N LYS A 198 -5.48 26.25 5.58
CA LYS A 198 -4.05 26.52 5.32
C LYS A 198 -3.20 25.24 5.29
N LEU A 199 -3.75 24.10 5.69
CA LEU A 199 -3.10 22.80 5.66
C LEU A 199 -2.97 22.31 4.23
N ALA A 200 -1.85 21.63 3.92
CA ALA A 200 -1.64 21.01 2.61
C ALA A 200 -2.68 19.92 2.31
N THR A 201 -3.04 19.18 3.36
CA THR A 201 -4.03 18.09 3.39
C THR A 201 -5.01 18.35 4.52
N VAL A 202 -6.30 18.11 4.31
CA VAL A 202 -7.34 18.26 5.34
C VAL A 202 -8.18 17.01 5.48
N GLU A 203 -8.41 16.58 6.70
CA GLU A 203 -9.32 15.48 7.03
C GLU A 203 -10.77 16.00 7.07
N VAL A 204 -11.66 15.33 6.34
CA VAL A 204 -13.08 15.66 6.28
C VAL A 204 -13.90 14.43 6.69
N PRO A 205 -14.47 14.41 7.90
CA PRO A 205 -15.44 13.38 8.27
C PRO A 205 -16.77 13.66 7.56
N LEU A 206 -17.33 12.64 6.92
CA LEU A 206 -18.66 12.70 6.32
C LEU A 206 -19.74 12.37 7.35
N PRO A 207 -20.99 12.81 7.15
CA PRO A 207 -22.12 12.39 7.97
C PRO A 207 -22.22 10.86 8.04
N VAL A 208 -22.43 10.34 9.25
CA VAL A 208 -22.60 8.90 9.50
C VAL A 208 -23.85 8.40 8.78
N VAL A 209 -23.74 7.25 8.12
CA VAL A 209 -24.85 6.57 7.46
C VAL A 209 -24.95 5.12 7.90
N ALA A 210 -26.14 4.53 7.80
CA ALA A 210 -26.39 3.17 8.23
C ALA A 210 -26.52 2.21 7.03
N VAL A 211 -26.03 0.98 7.21
CA VAL A 211 -26.35 -0.18 6.36
C VAL A 211 -27.31 -1.07 7.14
N SER A 212 -28.51 -1.27 6.61
CA SER A 212 -29.50 -2.19 7.21
C SER A 212 -29.13 -3.64 6.97
N ASN A 213 -29.39 -4.50 7.97
CA ASN A 213 -29.13 -5.94 7.95
C ASN A 213 -27.74 -6.28 7.38
N PRO A 214 -26.65 -5.78 8.02
CA PRO A 214 -25.30 -5.85 7.46
C PRO A 214 -24.82 -7.30 7.31
N GLN A 215 -24.18 -7.59 6.18
CA GLN A 215 -23.48 -8.85 5.96
C GLN A 215 -22.10 -8.77 6.60
N LEU A 216 -21.96 -9.32 7.81
CA LEU A 216 -20.71 -9.22 8.56
C LEU A 216 -19.56 -9.96 7.87
N TRP A 217 -18.37 -9.37 7.93
CA TRP A 217 -17.12 -10.05 7.56
C TRP A 217 -16.72 -11.00 8.68
N SER A 218 -16.34 -12.22 8.34
CA SER A 218 -15.72 -13.18 9.25
C SER A 218 -14.64 -14.01 8.53
N CYS A 219 -13.92 -14.84 9.28
CA CYS A 219 -12.97 -15.77 8.67
C CYS A 219 -13.68 -16.78 7.74
N GLU A 220 -14.92 -17.15 8.02
CA GLU A 220 -15.69 -18.14 7.26
C GLU A 220 -16.49 -17.48 6.11
N THR A 221 -16.97 -16.26 6.33
CA THR A 221 -17.76 -15.49 5.37
C THR A 221 -17.15 -14.08 5.21
N PRO A 222 -16.09 -13.92 4.40
CA PRO A 222 -15.39 -12.65 4.24
C PRO A 222 -16.17 -11.68 3.34
N ASN A 223 -17.34 -11.24 3.80
CA ASN A 223 -18.18 -10.28 3.09
C ASN A 223 -17.50 -8.92 3.01
N LEU A 224 -17.19 -8.46 1.80
CA LEU A 224 -16.55 -7.17 1.55
C LEU A 224 -17.52 -6.21 0.87
N TYR A 225 -17.71 -5.05 1.49
CA TYR A 225 -18.37 -3.91 0.90
C TYR A 225 -17.37 -3.11 0.07
N ARG A 226 -17.89 -2.27 -0.83
CA ARG A 226 -17.09 -1.33 -1.62
C ARG A 226 -17.57 0.09 -1.37
N ALA A 227 -16.65 0.99 -1.05
CA ALA A 227 -16.90 2.42 -0.99
C ALA A 227 -16.28 3.08 -2.22
N GLU A 228 -17.10 3.81 -2.99
CA GLU A 228 -16.66 4.66 -4.09
C GLU A 228 -16.72 6.12 -3.61
N ILE A 229 -15.55 6.75 -3.48
CA ILE A 229 -15.40 8.12 -2.99
C ILE A 229 -15.03 8.99 -4.18
N THR A 230 -15.86 10.00 -4.44
CA THR A 230 -15.63 10.97 -5.51
C THR A 230 -15.52 12.38 -4.95
N LEU A 231 -14.60 13.16 -5.51
CA LEU A 231 -14.56 14.61 -5.34
C LEU A 231 -15.27 15.26 -6.53
N VAL A 232 -16.23 16.13 -6.25
CA VAL A 232 -17.00 16.85 -7.26
C VAL A 232 -16.78 18.35 -7.11
N ARG A 233 -16.48 19.01 -8.22
CA ARG A 233 -16.33 20.47 -8.30
C ARG A 233 -16.96 20.98 -9.58
N ASP A 234 -17.71 22.07 -9.49
CA ASP A 234 -18.37 22.70 -10.65
C ASP A 234 -19.23 21.69 -11.46
N GLY A 235 -19.87 20.75 -10.76
CA GLY A 235 -20.70 19.69 -11.34
C GLY A 235 -19.93 18.54 -12.01
N LYS A 236 -18.60 18.48 -11.88
CA LYS A 236 -17.75 17.44 -12.50
C LYS A 236 -17.00 16.64 -11.44
N VAL A 237 -16.90 15.33 -11.64
CA VAL A 237 -15.98 14.48 -10.86
C VAL A 237 -14.54 14.85 -11.24
N ILE A 238 -13.75 15.22 -10.25
CA ILE A 238 -12.33 15.60 -10.41
C ILE A 238 -11.37 14.56 -9.82
N ASP A 239 -11.84 13.71 -8.91
CA ASP A 239 -11.07 12.57 -8.41
C ASP A 239 -11.99 11.45 -7.96
N ASN A 240 -11.47 10.22 -7.97
CA ASN A 240 -12.20 9.03 -7.56
C ASN A 240 -11.26 7.98 -6.96
N VAL A 241 -11.61 7.47 -5.77
CA VAL A 241 -10.94 6.35 -5.12
C VAL A 241 -11.97 5.30 -4.74
N THR A 242 -11.60 4.04 -4.85
CA THR A 242 -12.44 2.91 -4.46
C THR A 242 -11.72 2.10 -3.39
N GLU A 243 -12.37 1.91 -2.24
CA GLU A 243 -11.87 1.11 -1.13
C GLU A 243 -12.79 -0.07 -0.83
N LYS A 244 -12.21 -1.19 -0.41
CA LYS A 244 -12.96 -2.33 0.11
C LYS A 244 -12.89 -2.34 1.63
N PHE A 245 -13.97 -2.76 2.29
CA PHE A 245 -13.97 -2.89 3.74
C PHE A 245 -14.93 -3.99 4.21
N GLY A 246 -14.67 -4.54 5.39
CA GLY A 246 -15.53 -5.52 6.06
C GLY A 246 -16.19 -4.94 7.31
N ILE A 247 -17.50 -5.13 7.46
CA ILE A 247 -18.24 -4.75 8.68
C ILE A 247 -18.04 -5.85 9.72
N ARG A 248 -17.41 -5.55 10.85
CA ARG A 248 -17.13 -6.53 11.91
C ARG A 248 -16.87 -5.87 13.26
N THR A 249 -17.06 -6.62 14.34
CA THR A 249 -16.55 -6.26 15.68
C THR A 249 -15.38 -7.15 16.05
N LEU A 250 -14.38 -6.55 16.71
CA LEU A 250 -13.31 -7.26 17.39
C LEU A 250 -13.37 -6.90 18.86
N GLU A 251 -13.37 -7.90 19.72
CA GLU A 251 -13.38 -7.71 21.17
C GLU A 251 -12.31 -8.59 21.79
N TYR A 252 -11.60 -8.08 22.78
CA TYR A 252 -10.65 -8.87 23.55
C TYR A 252 -10.69 -8.48 25.02
N SER A 253 -10.64 -9.49 25.89
CA SER A 253 -10.56 -9.28 27.33
C SER A 253 -9.92 -10.48 28.04
N PRO A 254 -9.42 -10.32 29.28
CA PRO A 254 -8.91 -11.44 30.07
C PRO A 254 -9.94 -12.56 30.31
N GLU A 255 -11.23 -12.23 30.41
CA GLU A 255 -12.30 -13.17 30.79
C GLU A 255 -12.69 -14.12 29.64
N PHE A 256 -12.63 -13.66 28.39
CA PHE A 256 -13.11 -14.43 27.25
C PHE A 256 -12.09 -14.61 26.12
N GLY A 257 -10.90 -14.01 26.21
CA GLY A 257 -9.91 -14.03 25.15
C GLY A 257 -10.32 -13.13 24.00
N PHE A 258 -10.29 -13.64 22.77
CA PHE A 258 -10.64 -12.89 21.56
C PHE A 258 -12.00 -13.30 21.00
N LYS A 259 -12.78 -12.32 20.55
CA LYS A 259 -14.04 -12.53 19.82
C LYS A 259 -14.04 -11.77 18.50
N LEU A 260 -14.67 -12.40 17.50
CA LEU A 260 -15.03 -11.81 16.22
C LEU A 260 -16.55 -11.87 16.10
N ASN A 261 -17.20 -10.71 15.92
CA ASN A 261 -18.66 -10.61 15.82
C ASN A 261 -19.38 -11.26 17.02
N GLY A 262 -18.92 -10.98 18.25
CA GLY A 262 -19.46 -11.54 19.49
C GLY A 262 -19.15 -13.02 19.77
N LYS A 263 -18.54 -13.74 18.81
CA LYS A 263 -18.21 -15.18 18.95
C LYS A 263 -16.75 -15.38 19.32
N LYS A 264 -16.48 -16.22 20.33
CA LYS A 264 -15.11 -16.59 20.71
C LYS A 264 -14.39 -17.22 19.52
N LEU A 265 -13.18 -16.76 19.24
CA LEU A 265 -12.35 -17.25 18.14
C LEU A 265 -10.91 -17.45 18.65
N PHE A 266 -10.36 -18.64 18.42
CA PHE A 266 -8.93 -18.87 18.59
C PHE A 266 -8.19 -18.45 17.32
N LEU A 267 -7.12 -17.66 17.48
CA LEU A 267 -6.21 -17.32 16.38
C LEU A 267 -5.35 -18.54 16.07
N LYS A 268 -5.74 -19.29 15.04
CA LYS A 268 -5.01 -20.42 14.48
C LYS A 268 -4.17 -19.84 13.35
N GLY A 269 -2.93 -19.47 13.64
CA GLY A 269 -2.12 -18.75 12.67
C GLY A 269 -0.65 -19.09 12.66
N ILE A 270 0.06 -18.42 11.77
CA ILE A 270 1.50 -18.52 11.56
C ILE A 270 2.16 -17.15 11.67
N ALA A 271 3.43 -17.13 12.05
CA ALA A 271 4.33 -16.05 11.69
C ALA A 271 4.82 -16.31 10.26
N ASN A 272 4.68 -15.32 9.38
CA ASN A 272 5.11 -15.42 8.00
C ASN A 272 6.25 -14.43 7.73
N HIS A 273 7.16 -14.76 6.81
CA HIS A 273 8.05 -13.80 6.15
C HIS A 273 7.49 -13.45 4.75
N HIS A 274 7.92 -12.33 4.16
CA HIS A 274 7.31 -11.81 2.93
C HIS A 274 7.74 -12.54 1.66
N ASP A 275 8.79 -13.36 1.71
CA ASP A 275 9.24 -14.13 0.55
C ASP A 275 8.28 -15.26 0.21
N LEU A 276 8.21 -15.58 -1.08
CA LEU A 276 7.28 -16.54 -1.68
C LEU A 276 8.05 -17.74 -2.25
N GLY A 277 9.17 -18.09 -1.59
CA GLY A 277 10.02 -19.21 -1.96
C GLY A 277 10.72 -19.03 -3.30
N ALA A 278 10.33 -19.80 -4.31
CA ALA A 278 11.03 -19.87 -5.59
C ALA A 278 11.02 -18.56 -6.41
N VAL A 279 10.06 -17.67 -6.14
CA VAL A 279 9.96 -16.34 -6.78
C VAL A 279 10.60 -15.23 -5.95
N GLY A 280 11.26 -15.57 -4.85
CA GLY A 280 11.91 -14.62 -3.96
C GLY A 280 10.90 -13.69 -3.28
N ALA A 281 11.25 -12.41 -3.16
CA ALA A 281 10.45 -11.40 -2.49
C ALA A 281 9.42 -10.72 -3.40
N ALA A 282 9.44 -10.94 -4.72
CA ALA A 282 8.53 -10.27 -5.65
C ALA A 282 7.07 -10.61 -5.31
N ALA A 283 6.27 -9.58 -4.98
CA ALA A 283 4.95 -9.71 -4.39
C ALA A 283 3.86 -10.08 -5.41
N PHE A 284 3.98 -11.24 -6.05
CA PHE A 284 3.02 -11.71 -7.04
C PHE A 284 1.69 -12.13 -6.39
N ASP A 285 0.60 -11.48 -6.81
CA ASP A 285 -0.77 -11.75 -6.33
C ASP A 285 -1.11 -13.24 -6.31
N ARG A 286 -0.83 -13.96 -7.40
CA ARG A 286 -1.19 -15.39 -7.48
C ARG A 286 -0.42 -16.23 -6.47
N ALA A 287 0.84 -15.91 -6.20
CA ALA A 287 1.66 -16.64 -5.23
C ALA A 287 1.16 -16.39 -3.80
N ILE A 288 0.84 -15.14 -3.49
CA ILE A 288 0.22 -14.74 -2.21
C ILE A 288 -1.16 -15.39 -2.05
N GLU A 289 -2.00 -15.35 -3.08
CA GLU A 289 -3.34 -15.94 -3.06
C GLU A 289 -3.27 -17.46 -2.82
N ARG A 290 -2.36 -18.14 -3.53
CA ARG A 290 -2.13 -19.58 -3.32
C ARG A 290 -1.72 -19.87 -1.88
N GLN A 291 -0.90 -19.02 -1.28
CA GLN A 291 -0.52 -19.17 0.12
C GLN A 291 -1.76 -19.12 1.02
N PHE A 292 -2.63 -18.11 0.87
CA PHE A 292 -3.86 -18.02 1.66
C PHE A 292 -4.81 -19.20 1.42
N GLU A 293 -5.00 -19.65 0.17
CA GLU A 293 -5.80 -20.84 -0.15
C GLU A 293 -5.31 -22.08 0.62
N LEU A 294 -3.99 -22.29 0.67
CA LEU A 294 -3.39 -23.41 1.40
C LEU A 294 -3.53 -23.26 2.91
N LEU A 295 -3.32 -22.06 3.46
CA LEU A 295 -3.52 -21.79 4.89
C LEU A 295 -4.98 -22.05 5.29
N LYS A 296 -5.94 -21.55 4.50
CA LYS A 296 -7.38 -21.79 4.71
C LYS A 296 -7.73 -23.26 4.64
N LYS A 297 -7.23 -23.98 3.62
CA LYS A 297 -7.45 -25.42 3.46
C LYS A 297 -6.90 -26.23 4.66
N PHE A 298 -5.80 -25.79 5.26
CA PHE A 298 -5.25 -26.40 6.46
C PHE A 298 -6.07 -26.10 7.73
N GLY A 299 -6.82 -25.00 7.73
CA GLY A 299 -7.66 -24.57 8.86
C GLY A 299 -7.12 -23.37 9.63
N TYR A 300 -6.16 -22.63 9.06
CA TYR A 300 -5.70 -21.37 9.63
C TYR A 300 -6.65 -20.22 9.32
N ASN A 301 -6.70 -19.26 10.23
CA ASN A 301 -7.56 -18.07 10.16
C ASN A 301 -6.80 -16.78 10.46
N HIS A 302 -5.49 -16.85 10.69
CA HIS A 302 -4.68 -15.74 11.16
C HIS A 302 -3.24 -15.79 10.58
N VAL A 303 -2.68 -14.62 10.26
CA VAL A 303 -1.26 -14.45 9.95
C VAL A 303 -0.69 -13.24 10.69
N ARG A 304 0.53 -13.38 11.23
CA ARG A 304 1.36 -12.25 11.70
C ARG A 304 2.42 -11.93 10.63
N THR A 305 2.51 -10.66 10.23
CA THR A 305 3.46 -10.17 9.21
C THR A 305 4.87 -9.96 9.77
N SER A 306 5.54 -11.06 10.15
CA SER A 306 6.86 -11.01 10.78
C SER A 306 7.95 -10.54 9.79
N HIS A 307 8.62 -9.42 9.97
CA HIS A 307 8.51 -8.41 11.04
C HIS A 307 8.51 -7.00 10.43
N ASN A 308 7.58 -6.78 9.51
CA ASN A 308 7.52 -5.61 8.65
C ASN A 308 6.14 -5.47 7.99
N PRO A 309 5.78 -4.28 7.48
CA PRO A 309 4.58 -4.09 6.67
C PRO A 309 4.65 -4.93 5.40
N TYR A 310 3.52 -5.48 4.97
CA TYR A 310 3.41 -6.29 3.75
C TYR A 310 2.84 -5.46 2.58
N SER A 311 2.78 -6.04 1.38
CA SER A 311 2.23 -5.34 0.20
C SER A 311 0.73 -5.07 0.38
N LYS A 312 0.20 -4.08 -0.34
CA LYS A 312 -1.24 -3.81 -0.39
C LYS A 312 -2.01 -5.05 -0.84
N SER A 313 -1.53 -5.71 -1.89
CA SER A 313 -2.07 -6.97 -2.41
C SER A 313 -2.17 -8.06 -1.32
N PHE A 314 -1.18 -8.19 -0.43
CA PHE A 314 -1.26 -9.16 0.66
C PHE A 314 -2.41 -8.88 1.62
N MET A 315 -2.63 -7.62 1.99
CA MET A 315 -3.73 -7.23 2.87
C MET A 315 -5.09 -7.43 2.18
N GLU A 316 -5.22 -7.04 0.91
CA GLU A 316 -6.47 -7.23 0.15
C GLU A 316 -6.81 -8.71 -0.06
N LEU A 317 -5.81 -9.55 -0.29
CA LEU A 317 -5.99 -11.00 -0.41
C LEU A 317 -6.32 -11.63 0.95
N ALA A 318 -5.75 -11.14 2.06
CA ALA A 318 -6.14 -11.59 3.40
C ALA A 318 -7.61 -11.26 3.70
N ASP A 319 -8.06 -10.05 3.35
CA ASP A 319 -9.45 -9.62 3.47
C ASP A 319 -10.37 -10.53 2.65
N LYS A 320 -10.02 -10.80 1.38
CA LYS A 320 -10.77 -11.67 0.46
C LYS A 320 -10.88 -13.11 0.97
N HIS A 321 -9.83 -13.65 1.57
CA HIS A 321 -9.77 -15.05 2.03
C HIS A 321 -10.21 -15.26 3.48
N GLY A 322 -10.61 -14.19 4.18
CA GLY A 322 -11.05 -14.30 5.57
C GLY A 322 -9.91 -14.69 6.51
N ILE A 323 -8.80 -13.95 6.44
CA ILE A 323 -7.62 -14.11 7.30
C ILE A 323 -7.46 -12.86 8.15
N LEU A 324 -7.40 -13.04 9.48
CA LEU A 324 -7.08 -11.96 10.42
C LEU A 324 -5.58 -11.68 10.38
N ILE A 325 -5.21 -10.41 10.23
CA ILE A 325 -3.81 -9.98 10.22
C ILE A 325 -3.44 -9.29 11.53
N VAL A 326 -2.30 -9.69 12.09
CA VAL A 326 -1.55 -8.85 13.06
C VAL A 326 -0.42 -8.22 12.27
N ASP A 327 -0.56 -6.93 11.99
CA ASP A 327 0.38 -6.19 11.18
C ASP A 327 1.54 -5.65 12.04
N GLU A 328 2.76 -6.06 11.74
CA GLU A 328 3.95 -5.71 12.50
C GLU A 328 4.78 -4.66 11.76
N LEU A 329 5.07 -3.55 12.45
CA LEU A 329 5.74 -2.42 11.80
C LEU A 329 7.24 -2.61 11.60
N ILE A 330 7.96 -3.20 12.57
CA ILE A 330 9.42 -3.28 12.52
C ILE A 330 9.95 -4.31 13.51
N ASP A 331 11.02 -4.99 13.12
CA ASP A 331 11.73 -5.98 13.96
C ASP A 331 12.47 -5.36 15.15
N LYS A 332 13.24 -4.28 14.90
CA LYS A 332 14.16 -3.72 15.90
C LYS A 332 14.12 -2.21 15.94
N TRP A 333 14.06 -1.69 17.16
CA TRP A 333 14.44 -0.33 17.50
C TRP A 333 15.85 -0.36 18.10
N SER A 334 16.87 -0.45 17.25
CA SER A 334 18.27 -0.57 17.71
C SER A 334 19.28 0.14 16.80
N ASP A 335 20.45 0.40 17.35
CA ASP A 335 21.63 0.95 16.69
C ASP A 335 22.83 -0.02 16.65
N LYS A 336 22.65 -1.25 17.13
CA LYS A 336 23.75 -2.23 17.31
C LYS A 336 23.79 -3.32 16.25
N SER A 337 22.64 -3.82 15.79
CA SER A 337 22.63 -4.85 14.72
C SER A 337 21.28 -4.98 14.02
N TYR A 338 21.28 -5.28 12.72
CA TYR A 338 20.10 -5.65 11.93
C TYR A 338 18.97 -4.61 11.90
N TRP A 339 19.32 -3.33 11.72
CA TRP A 339 18.36 -2.29 11.35
C TRP A 339 18.43 -2.02 9.84
N GLY A 340 17.30 -1.61 9.26
CA GLY A 340 17.24 -1.14 7.87
C GLY A 340 17.63 0.33 7.75
N GLY A 341 18.07 0.75 6.56
CA GLY A 341 18.32 2.16 6.23
C GLY A 341 19.78 2.59 6.23
N ARG A 342 20.00 3.82 5.75
CA ARG A 342 21.34 4.45 5.66
C ARG A 342 21.92 4.83 7.03
N VAL A 343 21.07 5.12 8.02
CA VAL A 343 21.45 5.52 9.39
C VAL A 343 20.71 4.67 10.44
N PRO A 344 21.25 4.51 11.67
CA PRO A 344 20.56 3.88 12.78
C PRO A 344 19.20 4.51 13.09
N PHE A 345 18.26 3.71 13.59
CA PHE A 345 16.93 4.20 14.00
C PHE A 345 17.02 5.34 15.05
N THR A 346 18.03 5.32 15.91
CA THR A 346 18.28 6.36 16.92
C THR A 346 18.77 7.70 16.36
N GLN A 347 18.99 7.78 15.04
CA GLN A 347 19.47 8.97 14.33
C GLN A 347 18.49 9.46 13.26
N LEU A 348 17.28 8.87 13.20
CA LEU A 348 16.22 9.28 12.29
C LEU A 348 15.53 10.57 12.74
#